data_AF-A0A1F9YS10-F1
#
_entry.id   AF-A0A1F9YS10-F1
#
_cell.length_a   1.000
_cell.length_b   1.000
_cell.length_c   1.000
_cell.angle_alpha   90.00
_cell.angle_beta   90.00
_cell.angle_gamma   90.00
#
_symmetry.space_group_name_H-M   'P 1'
#
loop_
_entity.id
_entity.type
_entity.pdbx_description
1 polymer ?
#
loop_
_entity_poly.entity_id
_entity_poly.type
_entity_poly.pdbx_seq_one_letter_code
_entity_poly.pdbx_strand_id
1 'polypeptide(L)'
;MADAPWISSFVAVALLPVAFFFTHAYLSGRRKLAYHKLTGTAGVVWDLSLSIFYMLFRLVGGEVEGSALEITPALTVYFAIHGLVAIIVIALEFAMLGTGLLQWRRGSPIRWHSKLALPLYVLWFVAFLSGELVYVAYYVL
;
A
#
# COMPACT_ATOMS: atom_id res chain seq x y z
N MET A 1 26.93 1.24 3.83
CA MET A 1 25.57 1.78 3.98
C MET A 1 25.47 2.99 3.10
N ALA A 2 24.50 3.02 2.19
CA ALA A 2 24.18 4.22 1.43
C ALA A 2 23.19 5.05 2.25
N ASP A 3 23.29 6.37 2.22
CA ASP A 3 22.29 7.23 2.83
C ASP A 3 20.92 6.93 2.21
N ALA A 4 19.92 6.72 3.06
CA ALA A 4 18.58 6.46 2.60
C ALA A 4 18.06 7.70 1.84
N PRO A 5 17.68 7.56 0.56
CA PRO A 5 16.81 8.51 -0.11
C PRO A 5 15.76 9.12 0.82
N TRP A 6 15.75 10.46 0.97
CA TRP A 6 14.75 11.09 1.85
C TRP A 6 13.32 10.68 1.45
N ILE A 7 13.07 10.58 0.14
CA ILE A 7 11.76 10.18 -0.39
C ILE A 7 11.40 8.74 -0.03
N SER A 8 12.36 7.81 -0.07
CA SER A 8 12.08 6.42 0.34
C SER A 8 11.83 6.33 1.85
N SER A 9 12.58 7.08 2.65
CA SER A 9 12.40 7.17 4.10
C SER A 9 11.02 7.73 4.45
N PHE A 10 10.63 8.82 3.76
CA PHE A 10 9.32 9.44 3.91
C PHE A 10 8.19 8.45 3.58
N VAL A 11 8.27 7.76 2.44
CA VAL A 11 7.24 6.80 2.02
C VAL A 11 7.14 5.64 3.01
N ALA A 12 8.26 5.05 3.44
CA ALA A 12 8.27 3.95 4.41
C ALA A 12 7.56 4.35 5.72
N VAL A 13 7.94 5.51 6.28
CA VAL A 13 7.30 6.01 7.52
C VAL A 13 5.83 6.38 7.29
N ALA A 14 5.50 6.99 6.15
CA ALA A 14 4.14 7.43 5.84
C ALA A 14 3.17 6.26 5.55
N LEU A 15 3.67 5.05 5.31
CA LEU A 15 2.86 3.83 5.20
C LEU A 15 2.52 3.20 6.56
N LEU A 16 3.22 3.54 7.65
CA LEU A 16 2.91 3.00 8.98
C LEU A 16 1.47 3.36 9.46
N PRO A 17 0.99 4.62 9.32
CA PRO A 17 -0.40 4.95 9.62
C PRO A 17 -1.39 4.20 8.73
N VAL A 18 -1.04 3.97 7.45
CA VAL A 18 -1.87 3.19 6.52
C VAL A 18 -2.00 1.75 7.01
N ALA A 19 -0.89 1.12 7.42
CA ALA A 19 -0.89 -0.21 8.01
C ALA A 19 -1.84 -0.29 9.21
N PHE A 20 -1.74 0.69 10.11
CA PHE A 20 -2.63 0.78 11.25
C PHE A 20 -4.11 0.88 10.83
N PHE A 21 -4.46 1.75 9.88
CA PHE A 21 -5.84 1.87 9.42
C PHE A 21 -6.36 0.60 8.75
N PHE A 22 -5.54 -0.08 7.95
CA PHE A 22 -5.93 -1.32 7.28
C PHE A 22 -6.13 -2.45 8.27
N THR A 23 -5.21 -2.62 9.24
CA THR A 23 -5.35 -3.61 10.31
C THR A 23 -6.56 -3.29 11.19
N HIS A 24 -6.75 -2.04 11.58
CA HIS A 24 -7.90 -1.63 12.38
C HIS A 24 -9.23 -1.90 11.64
N ALA A 25 -9.32 -1.55 10.36
CA ALA A 25 -10.50 -1.80 9.54
C ALA A 25 -10.77 -3.31 9.37
N TYR A 26 -9.72 -4.09 9.10
CA TYR A 26 -9.82 -5.54 8.96
C TYR A 26 -10.31 -6.22 10.24
N LEU A 27 -9.69 -5.92 11.39
CA LEU A 27 -10.09 -6.48 12.69
C LEU A 27 -11.52 -6.06 13.07
N SER A 28 -11.90 -4.81 12.80
CA SER A 28 -13.26 -4.31 13.04
C SER A 28 -14.29 -5.07 12.20
N GLY A 29 -13.99 -5.31 10.92
CA GLY A 29 -14.83 -6.12 10.03
C GLY A 29 -14.97 -7.57 10.51
N ARG A 30 -13.87 -8.19 10.95
CA ARG A 30 -13.88 -9.55 11.52
C ARG A 30 -14.72 -9.66 12.79
N ARG A 31 -14.72 -8.61 13.62
CA ARG A 31 -15.51 -8.51 14.85
C ARG A 31 -16.96 -8.03 14.62
N LYS A 32 -17.37 -7.81 13.36
CA LYS A 32 -18.69 -7.29 12.99
C LYS A 32 -19.01 -5.95 13.68
N LEU A 33 -17.99 -5.12 13.91
CA LEU A 33 -18.16 -3.78 14.46
C LEU A 33 -18.75 -2.83 13.42
N ALA A 34 -19.13 -1.63 13.86
CA ALA A 34 -19.68 -0.60 13.00
C ALA A 34 -18.72 -0.26 11.84
N TYR A 35 -19.29 0.03 10.67
CA TYR A 35 -18.51 0.36 9.49
C TYR A 35 -17.81 1.72 9.63
N HIS A 36 -16.47 1.71 9.61
CA HIS A 36 -15.65 2.91 9.77
C HIS A 36 -15.42 3.62 8.43
N LYS A 37 -16.43 4.36 7.98
CA LYS A 37 -16.45 5.07 6.68
C LYS A 37 -15.25 6.00 6.50
N LEU A 38 -15.04 6.89 7.47
CA LEU A 38 -14.03 7.96 7.35
C LEU A 38 -12.62 7.39 7.38
N THR A 39 -12.30 6.56 8.38
CA THR A 39 -10.93 6.02 8.51
C THR A 39 -10.62 5.01 7.41
N GLY A 40 -11.61 4.22 6.95
CA GLY A 40 -11.43 3.32 5.81
C GLY A 40 -11.17 4.07 4.51
N THR A 41 -11.96 5.10 4.21
CA THR A 41 -11.72 5.95 3.03
C THR A 41 -10.39 6.69 3.14
N ALA A 42 -10.08 7.29 4.30
CA ALA A 42 -8.82 7.99 4.51
C ALA A 42 -7.61 7.05 4.32
N GLY A 43 -7.66 5.84 4.86
CA GLY A 43 -6.60 4.85 4.69
C GLY A 43 -6.37 4.48 3.23
N VAL A 44 -7.44 4.18 2.48
CA VAL A 44 -7.32 3.80 1.06
C VAL A 44 -6.83 4.96 0.19
N VAL A 45 -7.37 6.17 0.41
CA VAL A 45 -6.94 7.35 -0.36
C VAL A 45 -5.49 7.71 -0.04
N TRP A 46 -5.09 7.60 1.23
CA TRP A 46 -3.70 7.82 1.65
C TRP A 46 -2.77 6.81 0.96
N ASP A 47 -3.09 5.51 1.00
CA ASP A 47 -2.26 4.49 0.35
C ASP A 47 -2.11 4.75 -1.14
N LEU A 48 -3.24 4.88 -1.85
CA LEU A 48 -3.24 5.15 -3.30
C LEU A 48 -2.44 6.39 -3.64
N SER A 49 -2.54 7.45 -2.83
CA SER A 49 -1.77 8.68 -3.05
C SER A 49 -0.27 8.43 -2.95
N LEU A 50 0.19 7.73 -1.89
CA LEU A 50 1.61 7.41 -1.71
C LEU A 50 2.13 6.44 -2.77
N SER A 51 1.38 5.37 -3.05
CA SER A 51 1.73 4.34 -4.02
C SER A 51 1.85 4.92 -5.43
N ILE A 52 0.86 5.70 -5.88
CA ILE A 52 0.90 6.36 -7.19
C ILE A 52 1.99 7.43 -7.23
N PHE A 53 2.10 8.27 -6.20
CA PHE A 53 3.15 9.29 -6.11
C PHE A 53 4.54 8.66 -6.25
N TYR A 54 4.83 7.61 -5.46
CA TYR A 54 6.15 6.98 -5.45
C TYR A 54 6.45 6.26 -6.76
N MET A 55 5.46 5.60 -7.37
CA MET A 55 5.59 5.01 -8.71
C MET A 55 5.89 6.08 -9.77
N LEU A 56 5.14 7.17 -9.82
CA LEU A 56 5.36 8.26 -10.77
C LEU A 56 6.73 8.91 -10.56
N PHE A 57 7.10 9.16 -9.29
CA PHE A 57 8.40 9.69 -8.93
C PHE A 57 9.55 8.83 -9.47
N ARG A 58 9.45 7.50 -9.32
CA ARG A 58 10.45 6.55 -9.85
C ARG A 58 10.42 6.46 -11.38
N LEU A 59 9.25 6.56 -12.02
CA LEU A 59 9.10 6.49 -13.48
C LEU A 59 9.72 7.68 -14.21
N VAL A 60 9.65 8.89 -13.63
CA VAL A 60 10.14 10.13 -14.27
C VAL A 60 11.66 10.33 -14.05
N GLY A 61 12.38 9.24 -13.76
CA GLY A 61 13.83 9.32 -13.60
C GLY A 61 14.24 10.05 -12.33
N GLY A 62 13.48 9.88 -11.23
CA GLY A 62 13.93 10.23 -9.90
C GLY A 62 15.16 9.41 -9.54
N GLU A 63 16.33 9.80 -10.06
CA GLU A 63 17.60 9.52 -9.41
C GLU A 63 17.45 10.04 -8.00
N VAL A 64 17.51 9.14 -7.01
CA VAL A 64 17.44 9.62 -5.65
C VAL A 64 18.83 10.03 -5.25
N GLU A 65 19.05 11.34 -5.26
CA GLU A 65 20.26 11.96 -4.70
C GLU A 65 21.55 11.42 -5.34
N GLY A 66 21.51 11.11 -6.65
CA GLY A 66 22.68 10.63 -7.41
C GLY A 66 23.16 9.22 -7.05
N SER A 67 22.41 8.48 -6.23
CA SER A 67 22.68 7.07 -5.92
C SER A 67 21.69 6.18 -6.67
N ALA A 68 22.18 5.46 -7.67
CA ALA A 68 21.47 4.32 -8.20
C ALA A 68 21.75 3.15 -7.26
N LEU A 69 20.69 2.54 -6.68
CA LEU A 69 20.81 1.19 -6.15
C LEU A 69 21.45 0.33 -7.24
N GLU A 70 22.56 -0.35 -6.93
CA GLU A 70 23.11 -1.33 -7.87
C GLU A 70 22.07 -2.45 -8.05
N ILE A 71 21.30 -2.35 -9.13
CA ILE A 71 20.24 -3.32 -9.43
C ILE A 71 20.90 -4.61 -9.91
N THR A 72 21.10 -5.54 -8.98
CA THR A 72 21.47 -6.92 -9.33
C THR A 72 20.30 -7.62 -10.04
N PRO A 73 20.55 -8.70 -10.82
CA PRO A 73 19.47 -9.46 -11.46
C PRO A 73 18.41 -9.96 -10.47
N ALA A 74 18.82 -10.32 -9.25
CA ALA A 74 17.91 -10.72 -8.18
C ALA A 74 16.99 -9.56 -7.73
N LEU A 75 17.54 -8.35 -7.60
CA LEU A 75 16.76 -7.15 -7.29
C LEU A 75 15.81 -6.78 -8.42
N THR A 76 16.19 -6.96 -9.68
CA THR A 76 15.28 -6.75 -10.82
C THR A 76 14.05 -7.65 -10.73
N VAL A 77 14.26 -8.96 -10.50
CA VAL A 77 13.16 -9.92 -10.36
C VAL A 77 12.29 -9.58 -9.16
N TYR A 78 12.92 -9.24 -8.04
CA TYR A 78 12.21 -8.80 -6.83
C TYR A 78 11.31 -7.58 -7.11
N PHE A 79 11.86 -6.51 -7.68
CA PHE A 79 11.10 -5.29 -7.96
C PHE A 79 10.00 -5.51 -9.00
N ALA A 80 10.21 -6.40 -9.98
CA ALA A 80 9.17 -6.77 -10.93
C ALA A 80 8.00 -7.49 -10.25
N ILE A 81 8.28 -8.46 -9.36
CA ILE A 81 7.25 -9.18 -8.60
C ILE A 81 6.53 -8.22 -7.64
N HIS A 82 7.27 -7.42 -6.88
CA HIS A 82 6.72 -6.45 -5.96
C HIS A 82 5.83 -5.43 -6.70
N GLY A 83 6.28 -4.92 -7.85
CA GLY A 83 5.51 -4.01 -8.70
C GLY A 83 4.21 -4.64 -9.23
N LEU A 84 4.25 -5.91 -9.63
CA LEU A 84 3.04 -6.64 -10.03
C LEU A 84 2.04 -6.77 -8.88
N VAL A 85 2.52 -7.12 -7.68
CA VAL A 85 1.67 -7.18 -6.47
C VAL A 85 1.09 -5.81 -6.17
N ALA A 86 1.88 -4.74 -6.24
CA ALA A 86 1.43 -3.37 -6.01
C ALA A 86 0.30 -2.97 -6.99
N ILE A 87 0.42 -3.32 -8.28
CA ILE A 87 -0.65 -3.07 -9.27
C ILE A 87 -1.95 -3.79 -8.88
N ILE A 88 -1.86 -5.05 -8.43
CA ILE A 88 -3.03 -5.81 -7.99
C ILE A 88 -3.65 -5.17 -6.74
N VAL A 89 -2.82 -4.73 -5.78
CA VAL A 89 -3.27 -4.02 -4.58
C VAL A 89 -4.01 -2.73 -4.95
N ILE A 90 -3.44 -1.89 -5.81
CA ILE A 90 -4.08 -0.67 -6.31
C ILE A 90 -5.43 -0.97 -6.95
N ALA A 91 -5.52 -2.01 -7.79
CA ALA A 91 -6.79 -2.41 -8.40
C ALA A 91 -7.83 -2.84 -7.36
N LEU A 92 -7.41 -3.60 -6.34
CA LEU A 92 -8.27 -4.01 -5.23
C LEU A 92 -8.71 -2.83 -4.37
N GLU A 93 -7.86 -1.83 -4.17
CA GLU A 93 -8.17 -0.60 -3.44
C GLU A 93 -9.20 0.25 -4.17
N PHE A 94 -9.05 0.44 -5.48
CA PHE A 94 -10.08 1.10 -6.30
C PHE A 94 -11.41 0.33 -6.24
N ALA A 95 -11.38 -1.01 -6.34
CA ALA A 95 -12.58 -1.83 -6.21
C ALA A 95 -13.21 -1.71 -4.81
N MET A 96 -12.39 -1.70 -3.76
CA MET A 96 -12.80 -1.55 -2.37
C MET A 96 -13.46 -0.19 -2.12
N LEU A 97 -12.83 0.88 -2.58
CA LEU A 97 -13.34 2.24 -2.47
C LEU A 97 -14.62 2.42 -3.28
N GLY A 98 -14.63 1.95 -4.53
CA GLY A 98 -15.79 2.03 -5.41
C GLY A 98 -17.00 1.28 -4.85
N THR A 99 -16.80 0.02 -4.41
CA THR A 99 -17.87 -0.77 -3.79
C THR A 99 -18.33 -0.17 -2.47
N GLY A 100 -17.41 0.29 -1.61
CA GLY A 100 -17.73 0.95 -0.34
C GLY A 100 -18.56 2.22 -0.51
N LEU A 101 -18.15 3.12 -1.42
CA LEU A 101 -18.88 4.36 -1.72
C LEU A 101 -20.25 4.08 -2.35
N LEU A 102 -20.34 3.14 -3.29
CA LEU A 102 -21.60 2.78 -3.94
C LEU A 102 -22.60 2.16 -2.95
N GLN A 103 -22.14 1.22 -2.12
CA GLN A 103 -22.98 0.56 -1.12
C GLN A 103 -23.42 1.53 -0.02
N TRP A 104 -22.54 2.46 0.37
CA TRP A 104 -22.90 3.55 1.29
C TRP A 104 -23.99 4.44 0.70
N ARG A 105 -23.83 4.91 -0.55
CA ARG A 105 -24.85 5.75 -1.21
C ARG A 105 -26.21 5.07 -1.34
N ARG A 106 -26.24 3.75 -1.53
CA ARG A 106 -27.47 2.97 -1.72
C ARG A 106 -28.07 2.41 -0.42
N GLY A 107 -27.43 2.62 0.74
CA GLY A 107 -27.83 1.96 1.99
C GLY A 107 -27.82 0.43 1.91
N SER A 108 -27.05 -0.13 0.96
CA SER A 108 -27.06 -1.55 0.63
C SER A 108 -26.09 -2.31 1.54
N PRO A 109 -26.37 -3.58 1.90
CA PRO A 109 -25.44 -4.38 2.69
C PRO A 109 -24.09 -4.53 1.98
N ILE A 110 -23.00 -4.36 2.74
CA ILE A 110 -21.58 -4.32 2.29
C ILE A 110 -21.00 -5.67 1.84
N ARG A 111 -21.76 -6.46 1.07
CA ARG A 111 -21.40 -7.83 0.65
C ARG A 111 -20.14 -7.92 -0.21
N TRP A 112 -19.95 -7.02 -1.17
CA TRP A 112 -18.76 -7.03 -2.03
C TRP A 112 -17.54 -6.48 -1.30
N HIS A 113 -17.72 -5.39 -0.56
CA HIS A 113 -16.69 -4.83 0.31
C HIS A 113 -16.11 -5.87 1.29
N SER A 114 -16.97 -6.68 1.93
CA SER A 114 -16.49 -7.73 2.85
C SER A 114 -15.73 -8.86 2.16
N LYS A 115 -16.08 -9.21 0.92
CA LYS A 115 -15.36 -10.21 0.11
C LYS A 115 -13.99 -9.72 -0.33
N LEU A 116 -13.87 -8.43 -0.63
CA LEU A 116 -12.60 -7.81 -1.06
C LEU A 116 -11.65 -7.53 0.11
N ALA A 117 -12.16 -7.44 1.35
CA ALA A 117 -11.36 -7.01 2.49
C ALA A 117 -10.23 -7.96 2.86
N LEU A 118 -10.50 -9.27 2.85
CA LEU A 118 -9.46 -10.26 3.14
C LEU A 118 -8.36 -10.30 2.08
N PRO A 119 -8.65 -10.47 0.76
CA PRO A 119 -7.59 -10.50 -0.24
C PRO A 119 -6.82 -9.19 -0.31
N LEU A 120 -7.50 -8.03 -0.19
CA LEU A 120 -6.82 -6.74 -0.13
C LEU A 120 -5.87 -6.68 1.09
N TYR A 121 -6.36 -7.00 2.28
CA TYR A 121 -5.54 -6.94 3.50
C TYR A 121 -4.29 -7.82 3.41
N VAL A 122 -4.44 -9.07 2.94
CA VAL A 122 -3.31 -9.99 2.82
C VAL A 122 -2.29 -9.50 1.79
N LEU A 123 -2.74 -9.15 0.59
CA LEU A 123 -1.83 -8.72 -0.49
C LEU A 123 -1.15 -7.38 -0.15
N TRP A 124 -1.91 -6.44 0.39
CA TRP A 124 -1.38 -5.15 0.82
C TRP A 124 -0.31 -5.33 1.91
N PHE A 125 -0.58 -6.16 2.93
CA PHE A 125 0.38 -6.35 4.03
C PHE A 125 1.66 -7.06 3.57
N VAL A 126 1.54 -8.02 2.65
CA VAL A 126 2.71 -8.66 2.01
C VAL A 126 3.52 -7.64 1.21
N ALA A 127 2.86 -6.80 0.40
CA ALA A 127 3.52 -5.74 -0.34
C ALA A 127 4.24 -4.78 0.62
N PHE A 128 3.53 -4.24 1.60
CA PHE A 128 4.07 -3.35 2.63
C PHE A 128 5.32 -3.95 3.31
N LEU A 129 5.20 -5.14 3.91
CA LEU A 129 6.32 -5.78 4.62
C LEU A 129 7.52 -6.05 3.70
N SER A 130 7.28 -6.47 2.45
CA SER A 130 8.36 -6.69 1.50
C SER A 130 9.10 -5.38 1.16
N GLY A 131 8.35 -4.28 0.96
CA GLY A 131 8.93 -2.95 0.74
C GLY A 131 9.76 -2.46 1.92
N GLU A 132 9.21 -2.56 3.14
CA GLU A 132 9.90 -2.20 4.38
C GLU A 132 11.17 -3.04 4.61
N LEU A 133 11.11 -4.34 4.33
CA LEU A 133 12.26 -5.23 4.50
C LEU A 133 13.42 -4.81 3.60
N VAL A 134 13.16 -4.49 2.33
CA VAL A 134 14.19 -4.00 1.42
C VAL A 134 14.72 -2.64 1.88
N TYR A 135 13.84 -1.76 2.35
CA TYR A 135 14.28 -0.47 2.89
C TYR A 135 15.24 -0.65 4.08
N VAL A 136 14.87 -1.47 5.06
CA VAL A 136 15.72 -1.77 6.23
C VAL A 136 17.03 -2.43 5.82
N ALA A 137 16.99 -3.44 4.94
CA ALA A 137 18.16 -4.21 4.56
C ALA A 137 19.21 -3.41 3.77
N TYR A 138 18.79 -2.40 3.00
CA TYR A 138 19.71 -1.63 2.14
C TYR A 138 20.13 -0.28 2.71
N TYR A 139 19.29 0.32 3.57
CA TYR A 139 19.51 1.68 4.04
C TYR A 139 19.67 1.82 5.55
N VAL A 140 19.37 0.77 6.34
CA VAL A 140 19.45 0.82 7.81
C VAL A 140 20.51 -0.14 8.35
N LEU A 141 20.60 -1.35 7.79
CA LEU A 141 21.62 -2.36 8.12
C LEU A 141 22.89 -2.19 7.28
#